data_AF-A0A7G8X462-F1
#
_entry.id   AF-A0A7G8X462-F1
#
_cell.length_a   1.000
_cell.length_b   1.000
_cell.length_c   1.000
_cell.angle_alpha   90.00
_cell.angle_beta   90.00
_cell.angle_gamma   90.00
#
_symmetry.space_group_name_H-M   'P 1'
#
loop_
_entity.id
_entity.type
_entity.pdbx_description
1 polymer ?
#
loop_
_entity_poly.entity_id
_entity_poly.type
_entity_poly.pdbx_seq_one_letter_code
_entity_poly.pdbx_strand_id
1 'polypeptide(L)'
;MRKLHVISIQKAYLDIVVNQLVEIFGDEIELSAITLQELTMDVIAEQDIVILSKEILKGITRPFIPESCPIIIAKREVNIAATKDLYKLLNGQQILVINDTMEHAVETARSLKSIYFEHDYIAYDPMNLMPSNINWIVTPGEKELVPREFENVIDIAPRTLDFKTVLETAKFVKSEMGQISLMNRFYKSQLALAEKWNDENELQYKKVLVQQADKRSKVEDRKEKYNSLAVETMRSIIDKIEEHGFLEESLAILAVYKEAKGDFESFGRAKVKLKLRDAGITFSDQQLRLRLEILQEIGLVNARQGRGGTKLSDKGETFLKQHNEVASNEF
;
A
#
# COMPACT_ATOMS: atom_id res chain seq x y z
N MET A 1 -34.35 1.85 -17.60
CA MET A 1 -33.45 0.84 -17.02
C MET A 1 -33.26 1.19 -15.54
N ARG A 2 -33.18 0.22 -14.62
CA ARG A 2 -32.90 0.55 -13.21
C ARG A 2 -31.42 0.87 -13.07
N LYS A 3 -31.07 1.96 -12.39
CA LYS A 3 -29.68 2.32 -12.15
C LYS A 3 -29.18 1.60 -10.90
N LEU A 4 -27.97 1.06 -10.97
CA LEU A 4 -27.31 0.33 -9.90
C LEU A 4 -26.19 1.20 -9.35
N HIS A 5 -26.33 1.65 -8.11
CA HIS A 5 -25.39 2.52 -7.42
C HIS A 5 -24.52 1.71 -6.47
N VAL A 6 -23.22 1.68 -6.70
CA VAL A 6 -22.24 1.09 -5.80
C VAL A 6 -21.67 2.19 -4.93
N ILE A 7 -21.82 2.07 -3.61
CA ILE A 7 -21.36 3.05 -2.64
C ILE A 7 -20.27 2.45 -1.76
N SER A 8 -19.14 3.14 -1.68
CA SER A 8 -18.01 2.75 -0.82
C SER A 8 -17.25 3.95 -0.28
N ILE A 9 -16.34 3.71 0.67
CA ILE A 9 -15.39 4.72 1.15
C ILE A 9 -14.16 4.77 0.23
N GLN A 10 -13.69 3.60 -0.24
CA GLN A 10 -12.47 3.48 -1.01
C GLN A 10 -12.76 3.43 -2.52
N LYS A 11 -12.17 4.33 -3.29
CA LYS A 11 -12.35 4.39 -4.75
C LYS A 11 -11.84 3.14 -5.46
N ALA A 12 -10.70 2.59 -5.03
CA ALA A 12 -10.14 1.37 -5.59
C ALA A 12 -11.14 0.19 -5.57
N TYR A 13 -11.94 0.09 -4.49
CA TYR A 13 -12.97 -0.93 -4.38
C TYR A 13 -14.13 -0.72 -5.37
N LEU A 14 -14.54 0.54 -5.61
CA LEU A 14 -15.59 0.85 -6.57
C LEU A 14 -15.21 0.37 -7.98
N ASP A 15 -13.96 0.61 -8.39
CA ASP A 15 -13.49 0.22 -9.72
C ASP A 15 -13.54 -1.31 -9.91
N ILE A 16 -13.15 -2.08 -8.90
CA ILE A 16 -13.21 -3.56 -8.93
C ILE A 16 -14.66 -4.02 -9.09
N VAL A 17 -15.57 -3.50 -8.26
CA VAL A 17 -16.98 -3.90 -8.27
C VAL A 17 -17.65 -3.52 -9.59
N VAL A 18 -17.41 -2.30 -10.09
CA VAL A 18 -17.97 -1.84 -11.37
C VAL A 18 -17.49 -2.74 -12.50
N ASN A 19 -16.18 -2.97 -12.62
CA ASN A 19 -15.64 -3.84 -13.67
C ASN A 19 -16.25 -5.25 -13.60
N GLN A 20 -16.38 -5.81 -12.39
CA GLN A 20 -16.99 -7.12 -12.19
C GLN A 20 -18.45 -7.16 -12.63
N LEU A 21 -19.26 -6.19 -12.20
CA LEU A 21 -20.69 -6.13 -12.51
C LEU A 21 -20.92 -5.86 -14.00
N VAL A 22 -20.10 -5.03 -14.65
CA VAL A 22 -20.13 -4.83 -16.11
C VAL A 22 -19.82 -6.14 -16.84
N GLU A 23 -18.78 -6.88 -16.45
CA GLU A 23 -18.44 -8.18 -17.04
C GLU A 23 -19.56 -9.23 -16.90
N ILE A 24 -20.36 -9.13 -15.83
CA ILE A 24 -21.45 -10.06 -15.54
C ILE A 24 -22.74 -9.67 -16.26
N PHE A 25 -23.19 -8.44 -16.09
CA PHE A 25 -24.52 -8.01 -16.51
C PHE A 25 -24.51 -7.24 -17.83
N GLY A 26 -23.37 -6.72 -18.27
CA GLY A 26 -23.25 -6.00 -19.53
C GLY A 26 -24.23 -4.83 -19.61
N ASP A 27 -25.07 -4.86 -20.64
CA ASP A 27 -26.08 -3.85 -20.96
C ASP A 27 -27.38 -4.00 -20.15
N GLU A 28 -27.55 -5.03 -19.33
CA GLU A 28 -28.73 -5.19 -18.46
C GLU A 28 -28.78 -4.15 -17.32
N ILE A 29 -27.65 -3.50 -17.02
CA ILE A 29 -27.51 -2.56 -15.91
C ILE A 29 -26.92 -1.23 -16.35
N GLU A 30 -27.37 -0.15 -15.71
CA GLU A 30 -26.68 1.14 -15.76
C GLU A 30 -25.99 1.33 -14.42
N LEU A 31 -24.65 1.44 -14.40
CA LEU A 31 -23.88 1.51 -13.16
C LEU A 31 -23.50 2.94 -12.80
N SER A 32 -23.49 3.22 -11.50
CA SER A 32 -22.92 4.41 -10.89
C SER A 32 -22.01 4.00 -9.74
N ALA A 33 -20.76 4.47 -9.75
CA ALA A 33 -19.83 4.30 -8.63
C ALA A 33 -19.72 5.63 -7.88
N ILE A 34 -20.04 5.61 -6.59
CA ILE A 34 -20.13 6.81 -5.75
C ILE A 34 -19.33 6.56 -4.48
N THR A 35 -18.40 7.43 -4.15
CA THR A 35 -17.79 7.43 -2.82
C THR A 35 -18.77 8.02 -1.81
N LEU A 36 -18.65 7.65 -0.53
CA LEU A 36 -19.48 8.21 0.53
C LEU A 36 -19.44 9.75 0.58
N GLN A 37 -18.32 10.35 0.16
CA GLN A 37 -18.13 11.80 0.12
C GLN A 37 -18.88 12.48 -1.04
N GLU A 38 -19.14 11.76 -2.12
CA GLU A 38 -19.85 12.23 -3.31
C GLU A 38 -21.38 12.02 -3.20
N LEU A 39 -21.86 11.37 -2.14
CA LEU A 39 -23.27 11.05 -1.97
C LEU A 39 -24.09 12.29 -1.55
N THR A 40 -25.08 12.64 -2.37
CA THR A 40 -26.06 13.71 -2.08
C THR A 40 -27.49 13.19 -2.19
N MET A 41 -28.46 13.98 -1.73
CA MET A 41 -29.89 13.61 -1.61
C MET A 41 -30.59 13.30 -2.95
N ASP A 42 -30.05 13.82 -4.04
CA ASP A 42 -30.62 13.81 -5.38
C ASP A 42 -30.01 12.75 -6.32
N VAL A 43 -28.99 12.03 -5.84
CA VAL A 43 -28.24 11.07 -6.66
C VAL A 43 -29.01 9.76 -6.88
N ILE A 44 -29.87 9.35 -5.94
CA ILE A 44 -30.53 8.04 -5.92
C ILE A 44 -32.05 8.22 -6.04
N ALA A 45 -32.64 7.65 -7.10
CA ALA A 45 -34.08 7.69 -7.33
C ALA A 45 -34.79 6.46 -6.73
N GLU A 46 -36.12 6.55 -6.56
CA GLU A 46 -36.93 5.51 -5.91
C GLU A 46 -36.88 4.12 -6.58
N GLN A 47 -36.64 4.09 -7.90
CA GLN A 47 -36.57 2.88 -8.72
C GLN A 47 -35.18 2.26 -8.82
N ASP A 48 -34.16 2.94 -8.29
CA ASP A 48 -32.77 2.52 -8.38
C ASP A 48 -32.47 1.39 -7.38
N ILE A 49 -31.26 0.85 -7.44
CA ILE A 49 -30.77 -0.22 -6.57
C ILE A 49 -29.44 0.22 -6.01
N VAL A 50 -29.22 0.00 -4.71
CA VAL A 50 -27.97 0.38 -4.04
C VAL A 50 -27.22 -0.85 -3.57
N ILE A 51 -25.92 -0.91 -3.89
CA ILE A 51 -24.96 -1.86 -3.33
C ILE A 51 -24.03 -1.09 -2.39
N LEU A 52 -23.98 -1.48 -1.12
CA LEU A 52 -23.09 -0.90 -0.12
C LEU A 52 -21.89 -1.83 0.13
N SER A 53 -20.68 -1.28 0.17
CA SER A 53 -19.46 -2.08 0.37
C SER A 53 -19.34 -2.71 1.76
N LYS A 54 -20.04 -2.17 2.77
CA LYS A 54 -20.01 -2.63 4.16
C LYS A 54 -21.36 -2.34 4.84
N GLU A 55 -21.74 -3.17 5.80
CA GLU A 55 -22.98 -3.00 6.59
C GLU A 55 -23.02 -1.64 7.30
N ILE A 56 -21.89 -1.17 7.83
CA ILE A 56 -21.81 0.11 8.56
C ILE A 56 -22.25 1.30 7.70
N LEU A 57 -22.09 1.23 6.38
CA LEU A 57 -22.53 2.29 5.48
C LEU A 57 -24.04 2.44 5.48
N LYS A 58 -24.81 1.38 5.74
CA LYS A 58 -26.27 1.43 5.70
C LYS A 58 -26.84 2.50 6.63
N GLY A 59 -26.31 2.61 7.84
CA GLY A 59 -26.74 3.64 8.80
C GLY A 59 -26.39 5.05 8.33
N ILE A 60 -25.21 5.22 7.72
CA ILE A 60 -24.69 6.51 7.28
C ILE A 60 -25.41 6.99 6.00
N THR A 61 -25.67 6.07 5.06
CA THR A 61 -26.26 6.39 3.76
C THR A 61 -27.79 6.42 3.79
N ARG A 62 -28.43 5.89 4.84
CA ARG A 62 -29.90 5.81 4.92
C ARG A 62 -30.63 7.12 4.63
N PRO A 63 -30.21 8.29 5.17
CA PRO A 63 -30.89 9.56 4.90
C PRO A 63 -30.89 9.96 3.42
N PHE A 64 -29.92 9.48 2.64
CA PHE A 64 -29.73 9.82 1.23
C PHE A 64 -30.36 8.81 0.26
N ILE A 65 -30.95 7.71 0.77
CA ILE A 65 -31.51 6.62 -0.02
C ILE A 65 -33.03 6.57 0.20
N PRO A 66 -33.86 6.67 -0.85
CA PRO A 66 -35.31 6.53 -0.73
C PRO A 66 -35.74 5.23 -0.04
N GLU A 67 -36.85 5.24 0.71
CA GLU A 67 -37.29 4.07 1.48
C GLU A 67 -37.66 2.85 0.64
N SER A 68 -38.14 3.07 -0.58
CA SER A 68 -38.49 2.02 -1.54
C SER A 68 -37.27 1.37 -2.21
N CYS A 69 -36.11 2.02 -2.15
CA CYS A 69 -34.92 1.58 -2.87
C CYS A 69 -34.34 0.32 -2.24
N PRO A 70 -34.16 -0.78 -3.00
CA PRO A 70 -33.47 -1.95 -2.52
C PRO A 70 -32.01 -1.64 -2.16
N ILE A 71 -31.56 -2.17 -1.01
CA ILE A 71 -30.18 -2.08 -0.55
C ILE A 71 -29.61 -3.49 -0.43
N ILE A 72 -28.51 -3.74 -1.13
CA ILE A 72 -27.71 -4.97 -1.09
C ILE A 72 -26.43 -4.66 -0.33
N ILE A 73 -26.06 -5.50 0.63
CA ILE A 73 -24.78 -5.37 1.34
C ILE A 73 -23.79 -6.31 0.68
N ALA A 74 -22.85 -5.73 -0.06
CA ALA A 74 -21.83 -6.48 -0.76
C ALA A 74 -20.92 -7.22 0.22
N LYS A 75 -20.59 -8.46 -0.14
CA LYS A 75 -19.51 -9.21 0.49
C LYS A 75 -18.37 -9.38 -0.47
N ARG A 76 -17.15 -9.40 0.09
CA ARG A 76 -15.92 -9.60 -0.64
C ARG A 76 -15.41 -11.01 -0.43
N GLU A 77 -14.87 -11.60 -1.49
CA GLU A 77 -14.26 -12.93 -1.47
C GLU A 77 -12.91 -12.92 -2.19
N VAL A 78 -12.05 -13.88 -1.85
CA VAL A 78 -10.80 -14.12 -2.57
C VAL A 78 -11.10 -14.48 -4.03
N ASN A 79 -10.42 -13.81 -4.96
CA ASN A 79 -10.48 -14.15 -6.36
C ASN A 79 -9.60 -15.38 -6.64
N ILE A 80 -10.23 -16.55 -6.72
CA ILE A 80 -9.54 -17.83 -6.98
C ILE A 80 -8.77 -17.82 -8.32
N ALA A 81 -9.19 -17.00 -9.30
CA ALA A 81 -8.46 -16.88 -10.56
C ALA A 81 -7.06 -16.24 -10.38
N ALA A 82 -6.86 -15.45 -9.33
CA ALA A 82 -5.61 -14.76 -9.03
C ALA A 82 -4.70 -15.54 -8.05
N THR A 83 -5.13 -16.70 -7.54
CA THR A 83 -4.38 -17.49 -6.55
C THR A 83 -3.53 -18.61 -7.18
N LYS A 84 -3.13 -18.45 -8.45
CA LYS A 84 -2.37 -19.47 -9.21
C LYS A 84 -1.06 -19.87 -8.53
N ASP A 85 -0.37 -18.94 -7.87
CA ASP A 85 0.89 -19.24 -7.18
C ASP A 85 0.67 -19.93 -5.83
N LEU A 86 -0.47 -19.66 -5.17
CA LEU A 86 -0.86 -20.36 -3.95
C LEU A 86 -1.14 -21.85 -4.22
N TYR A 87 -1.82 -22.16 -5.33
CA TYR A 87 -2.08 -23.54 -5.76
C TYR A 87 -0.80 -24.38 -6.01
N LYS A 88 0.34 -23.73 -6.28
CA LYS A 88 1.61 -24.43 -6.55
C LYS A 88 2.39 -24.78 -5.27
N LEU A 89 1.96 -24.30 -4.12
CA LEU A 89 2.69 -24.51 -2.87
C LEU A 89 2.59 -25.96 -2.39
N LEU A 90 3.63 -26.40 -1.67
CA LEU A 90 3.60 -27.70 -1.01
C LEU A 90 2.64 -27.66 0.18
N ASN A 91 1.91 -28.74 0.43
CA ASN A 91 0.99 -28.83 1.57
C ASN A 91 1.68 -28.48 2.90
N GLY A 92 0.93 -27.85 3.81
CA GLY A 92 1.40 -27.52 5.16
C GLY A 92 2.24 -26.25 5.29
N GLN A 93 2.22 -25.33 4.31
CA GLN A 93 2.88 -24.02 4.49
C GLN A 93 2.26 -23.20 5.63
N GLN A 94 3.09 -22.49 6.37
CA GLN A 94 2.71 -21.41 7.27
C GLN A 94 2.69 -20.09 6.50
N ILE A 95 1.51 -19.51 6.34
CA ILE A 95 1.26 -18.35 5.50
C ILE A 95 0.81 -17.17 6.34
N LEU A 96 1.58 -16.08 6.33
CA LEU A 96 1.17 -14.82 6.93
C LEU A 96 0.37 -13.99 5.93
N VAL A 97 -0.83 -13.56 6.34
CA VAL A 97 -1.70 -12.71 5.53
C VAL A 97 -1.53 -11.25 5.97
N ILE A 98 -1.03 -10.40 5.08
CA ILE A 98 -0.89 -8.95 5.28
C ILE A 98 -1.95 -8.23 4.46
N ASN A 99 -2.60 -7.24 5.07
CA ASN A 99 -3.66 -6.43 4.46
C ASN A 99 -3.63 -5.00 5.08
N ASP A 100 -4.45 -4.08 4.57
CA ASP A 100 -4.60 -2.69 5.05
C ASP A 100 -5.01 -2.57 6.53
N THR A 101 -5.75 -3.57 7.04
CA THR A 101 -6.30 -3.62 8.39
C THR A 101 -6.26 -5.06 8.91
N MET A 102 -6.14 -5.19 10.24
CA MET A 102 -6.20 -6.51 10.90
C MET A 102 -7.52 -7.25 10.62
N GLU A 103 -8.65 -6.53 10.59
CA GLU A 103 -9.96 -7.11 10.25
C GLU A 103 -9.94 -7.74 8.86
N HIS A 104 -9.45 -7.02 7.85
CA HIS A 104 -9.37 -7.54 6.48
C HIS A 104 -8.35 -8.68 6.35
N ALA A 105 -7.22 -8.64 7.09
CA ALA A 105 -6.26 -9.74 7.14
C ALA A 105 -6.91 -11.02 7.70
N VAL A 106 -7.68 -10.89 8.77
CA VAL A 106 -8.43 -12.01 9.38
C VAL A 106 -9.49 -12.57 8.44
N GLU A 107 -10.28 -11.71 7.78
CA GLU A 107 -11.25 -12.15 6.78
C GLU A 107 -10.58 -12.91 5.63
N THR A 108 -9.48 -12.37 5.11
CA THR A 108 -8.72 -12.97 4.01
C THR A 108 -8.14 -14.32 4.41
N ALA A 109 -7.54 -14.42 5.61
CA ALA A 109 -7.03 -15.68 6.13
C ALA A 109 -8.11 -16.76 6.28
N ARG A 110 -9.32 -16.39 6.75
CA ARG A 110 -10.46 -17.32 6.84
C ARG A 110 -10.92 -17.80 5.47
N SER A 111 -11.03 -16.88 4.51
CA SER A 111 -11.38 -17.21 3.13
C SER A 111 -10.37 -18.18 2.52
N LEU A 112 -9.07 -17.86 2.61
CA LEU A 112 -8.00 -18.72 2.11
C LEU A 112 -8.02 -20.10 2.79
N LYS A 113 -8.23 -20.18 4.11
CA LYS A 113 -8.35 -21.47 4.81
C LYS A 113 -9.55 -22.29 4.31
N SER A 114 -10.63 -21.65 3.88
CA SER A 114 -11.80 -22.36 3.34
C SER A 114 -11.58 -22.91 1.92
N ILE A 115 -10.73 -22.26 1.13
CA ILE A 115 -10.45 -22.62 -0.27
C ILE A 115 -9.24 -23.58 -0.36
N TYR A 116 -8.16 -23.23 0.33
CA TYR A 116 -6.85 -23.90 0.36
C TYR A 116 -6.57 -24.42 1.77
N PHE A 117 -7.37 -25.38 2.20
CA PHE A 117 -7.41 -25.92 3.57
C PHE A 117 -6.12 -26.65 3.97
N GLU A 118 -5.29 -27.03 3.00
CA GLU A 118 -4.00 -27.70 3.13
C GLU A 118 -2.87 -26.83 3.71
N HIS A 119 -3.09 -25.53 3.90
CA HIS A 119 -2.12 -24.60 4.50
C HIS A 119 -2.63 -24.01 5.82
N ASP A 120 -1.73 -23.46 6.62
CA ASP A 120 -2.06 -22.72 7.83
C ASP A 120 -1.89 -21.24 7.61
N TYR A 121 -2.88 -20.45 8.03
CA TYR A 121 -2.94 -19.02 7.79
C TYR A 121 -2.92 -18.26 9.11
N ILE A 122 -2.07 -17.24 9.17
CA ILE A 122 -1.94 -16.32 10.29
C ILE A 122 -2.27 -14.93 9.76
N ALA A 123 -3.22 -14.23 10.38
CA ALA A 123 -3.46 -12.83 10.04
C ALA A 123 -2.41 -11.96 10.72
N TYR A 124 -1.83 -11.01 9.99
CA TYR A 124 -0.90 -10.05 10.56
C TYR A 124 -1.61 -9.14 11.57
N ASP A 125 -0.99 -9.01 12.75
CA ASP A 125 -1.44 -8.14 13.83
C ASP A 125 -0.30 -7.18 14.20
N PRO A 126 -0.45 -5.86 13.95
CA PRO A 126 0.57 -4.87 14.28
C PRO A 126 0.87 -4.75 15.78
N MET A 127 -0.03 -5.24 16.64
CA MET A 127 0.13 -5.17 18.09
C MET A 127 0.96 -6.32 18.65
N ASN A 128 1.21 -7.36 17.86
CA ASN A 128 1.93 -8.56 18.28
C ASN A 128 3.28 -8.69 17.57
N LEU A 129 4.18 -9.49 18.14
CA LEU A 129 5.46 -9.81 17.50
C LEU A 129 5.21 -10.60 16.21
N MET A 130 6.03 -10.32 15.19
CA MET A 130 6.02 -11.10 13.95
C MET A 130 6.25 -12.59 14.25
N PRO A 131 5.42 -13.49 13.69
CA PRO A 131 5.64 -14.93 13.84
C PRO A 131 7.01 -15.32 13.28
N SER A 132 7.74 -16.17 13.99
CA SER A 132 9.11 -16.59 13.62
C SER A 132 9.14 -17.71 12.58
N ASN A 133 8.03 -18.39 12.32
CA ASN A 133 7.94 -19.53 11.41
C ASN A 133 6.92 -19.25 10.30
N ILE A 134 7.31 -18.44 9.32
CA ILE A 134 6.50 -18.10 8.14
C ILE A 134 7.25 -18.57 6.90
N ASN A 135 6.57 -19.30 6.03
CA ASN A 135 7.12 -19.74 4.74
C ASN A 135 6.80 -18.75 3.62
N TRP A 136 5.59 -18.19 3.65
CA TRP A 136 5.07 -17.29 2.63
C TRP A 136 4.27 -16.14 3.24
N ILE A 137 4.32 -14.99 2.58
CA ILE A 137 3.40 -13.89 2.81
C ILE A 137 2.38 -13.86 1.67
N VAL A 138 1.10 -13.72 2.01
CA VAL A 138 0.02 -13.48 1.06
C VAL A 138 -0.59 -12.10 1.31
N THR A 139 -0.81 -11.34 0.25
CA THR A 139 -1.50 -10.04 0.30
C THR A 139 -2.49 -9.92 -0.86
N PRO A 140 -3.72 -9.45 -0.65
CA PRO A 140 -4.69 -9.25 -1.72
C PRO A 140 -4.60 -7.85 -2.36
N GLY A 141 -3.53 -7.61 -3.13
CA GLY A 141 -3.35 -6.38 -3.89
C GLY A 141 -2.71 -5.22 -3.13
N GLU A 142 -2.24 -5.43 -1.89
CA GLU A 142 -1.56 -4.42 -1.08
C GLU A 142 -0.05 -4.72 -0.91
N LYS A 143 0.62 -5.09 -2.01
CA LYS A 143 2.04 -5.49 -2.02
C LYS A 143 2.98 -4.43 -1.44
N GLU A 144 2.62 -3.16 -1.54
CA GLU A 144 3.35 -2.03 -0.96
C GLU A 144 3.34 -2.00 0.58
N LEU A 145 2.38 -2.67 1.24
CA LEU A 145 2.34 -2.81 2.70
C LEU A 145 3.27 -3.91 3.21
N VAL A 146 3.73 -4.79 2.33
CA VAL A 146 4.63 -5.88 2.70
C VAL A 146 6.05 -5.35 2.85
N PRO A 147 6.74 -5.61 3.99
CA PRO A 147 8.12 -5.18 4.16
C PRO A 147 9.04 -5.76 3.08
N ARG A 148 9.94 -4.93 2.57
CA ARG A 148 10.82 -5.29 1.43
C ARG A 148 11.80 -6.42 1.74
N GLU A 149 12.03 -6.71 3.02
CA GLU A 149 12.91 -7.80 3.44
C GLU A 149 12.35 -9.19 3.12
N PHE A 150 11.05 -9.30 2.83
CA PHE A 150 10.42 -10.57 2.49
C PHE A 150 10.43 -10.80 0.97
N GLU A 151 11.07 -11.90 0.57
CA GLU A 151 11.14 -12.31 -0.85
C GLU A 151 9.97 -13.23 -1.25
N ASN A 152 9.50 -14.06 -0.31
CA ASN A 152 8.43 -15.04 -0.54
C ASN A 152 7.04 -14.40 -0.40
N VAL A 153 6.69 -13.50 -1.32
CA VAL A 153 5.43 -12.76 -1.31
C VAL A 153 4.56 -13.16 -2.50
N ILE A 154 3.34 -13.61 -2.22
CA ILE A 154 2.30 -13.89 -3.20
C ILE A 154 1.25 -12.79 -3.10
N ASP A 155 1.12 -12.01 -4.18
CA ASP A 155 0.01 -11.09 -4.35
C ASP A 155 -1.15 -11.84 -5.03
N ILE A 156 -2.28 -11.98 -4.34
CA ILE A 156 -3.48 -12.70 -4.83
C ILE A 156 -4.51 -11.76 -5.47
N ALA A 157 -4.09 -10.55 -5.84
CA ALA A 157 -4.92 -9.48 -6.35
C ALA A 157 -6.01 -9.01 -5.36
N PRO A 158 -6.62 -7.83 -5.60
CA PRO A 158 -7.72 -7.36 -4.78
C PRO A 158 -8.91 -8.33 -4.73
N ARG A 159 -9.51 -8.44 -3.54
CA ARG A 159 -10.75 -9.22 -3.35
C ARG A 159 -11.90 -8.64 -4.17
N THR A 160 -12.77 -9.52 -4.68
CA THR A 160 -13.89 -9.17 -5.56
C THR A 160 -15.24 -9.45 -4.87
N LEU A 161 -16.37 -9.10 -5.50
CA LEU A 161 -17.69 -9.48 -4.98
C LEU A 161 -17.86 -10.99 -4.93
N ASP A 162 -18.55 -11.47 -3.89
CA ASP A 162 -18.98 -12.86 -3.81
C ASP A 162 -20.16 -13.16 -4.78
N PHE A 163 -20.31 -14.45 -5.13
CA PHE A 163 -21.37 -14.87 -6.05
C PHE A 163 -22.77 -14.66 -5.44
N LYS A 164 -22.90 -14.66 -4.12
CA LYS A 164 -24.18 -14.38 -3.45
C LYS A 164 -24.67 -12.96 -3.72
N THR A 165 -23.79 -11.96 -3.63
CA THR A 165 -24.09 -10.57 -3.96
C THR A 165 -24.53 -10.45 -5.43
N VAL A 166 -23.90 -11.20 -6.33
CA VAL A 166 -24.27 -11.26 -7.75
C VAL A 166 -25.68 -11.83 -7.94
N LEU A 167 -26.01 -12.94 -7.28
CA LEU A 167 -27.35 -13.53 -7.32
C LEU A 167 -28.42 -12.58 -6.75
N GLU A 168 -28.12 -11.85 -5.68
CA GLU A 168 -29.03 -10.84 -5.12
C GLU A 168 -29.22 -9.67 -6.10
N THR A 169 -28.13 -9.20 -6.71
CA THR A 169 -28.16 -8.14 -7.72
C THR A 169 -29.03 -8.55 -8.91
N ALA A 170 -28.82 -9.76 -9.45
CA ALA A 170 -29.59 -10.32 -10.56
C ALA A 170 -31.12 -10.30 -10.29
N LYS A 171 -31.54 -10.61 -9.06
CA LYS A 171 -32.96 -10.56 -8.66
C LYS A 171 -33.53 -9.15 -8.74
N PHE A 172 -32.80 -8.15 -8.25
CA PHE A 172 -33.29 -6.76 -8.21
C PHE A 172 -33.26 -6.08 -9.57
N VAL A 173 -32.26 -6.37 -10.40
CA VAL A 173 -32.20 -5.87 -11.79
C VAL A 173 -33.16 -6.62 -12.72
N LYS A 174 -33.80 -7.70 -12.21
CA LYS A 174 -34.71 -8.58 -12.96
C LYS A 174 -34.04 -9.18 -14.19
N SER A 175 -32.81 -9.67 -14.01
CA SER A 175 -32.09 -10.37 -15.06
C SER A 175 -32.83 -11.64 -15.47
N GLU A 176 -32.98 -11.86 -16.77
CA GLU A 176 -33.55 -13.10 -17.34
C GLU A 176 -32.50 -14.23 -17.40
N MET A 177 -31.25 -13.96 -17.01
CA MET A 177 -30.20 -14.97 -17.01
C MET A 177 -30.45 -16.07 -15.97
N GLY A 178 -30.38 -17.32 -16.42
CA GLY A 178 -30.35 -18.48 -15.52
C GLY A 178 -29.08 -18.52 -14.66
N GLN A 179 -29.15 -19.19 -13.50
CA GLN A 179 -28.05 -19.26 -12.53
C GLN A 179 -26.74 -19.77 -13.11
N ILE A 180 -26.78 -20.74 -14.03
CA ILE A 180 -25.57 -21.27 -14.71
C ILE A 180 -24.90 -20.19 -15.56
N SER A 181 -25.69 -19.38 -16.27
CA SER A 181 -25.15 -18.26 -17.07
C SER A 181 -24.52 -17.21 -16.17
N LEU A 182 -25.20 -16.83 -15.08
CA LEU A 182 -24.65 -15.91 -14.08
C LEU A 182 -23.35 -16.43 -13.48
N MET A 183 -23.27 -17.72 -13.14
CA MET A 183 -22.07 -18.34 -12.60
C MET A 183 -20.91 -18.34 -13.61
N ASN A 184 -21.18 -18.67 -14.88
CA ASN A 184 -20.15 -18.64 -15.93
C ASN A 184 -19.63 -17.21 -16.17
N ARG A 185 -20.52 -16.21 -16.21
CA ARG A 185 -20.12 -14.81 -16.33
C ARG A 185 -19.41 -14.31 -15.08
N PHE A 186 -19.79 -14.78 -13.89
CA PHE A 186 -19.06 -14.52 -12.65
C PHE A 186 -17.63 -15.05 -12.73
N TYR A 187 -17.40 -16.31 -13.11
CA TYR A 187 -16.05 -16.84 -13.28
C TYR A 187 -15.26 -16.13 -14.39
N LYS A 188 -15.91 -15.78 -15.50
CA LYS A 188 -15.30 -14.93 -16.54
C LYS A 188 -14.84 -13.59 -15.95
N SER A 189 -15.67 -12.94 -15.13
CA SER A 189 -15.32 -11.66 -14.48
C SER A 189 -14.12 -11.80 -13.54
N GLN A 190 -14.01 -12.93 -12.81
CA GLN A 190 -12.86 -13.22 -11.95
C GLN A 190 -11.56 -13.33 -12.76
N LEU A 191 -11.60 -14.04 -13.88
CA LEU A 191 -10.48 -14.14 -14.82
C LEU A 191 -10.11 -12.78 -15.41
N ALA A 192 -11.10 -12.02 -15.90
CA ALA A 192 -10.88 -10.71 -16.49
C ALA A 192 -10.22 -9.74 -15.50
N LEU A 193 -10.66 -9.74 -14.24
CA LEU A 193 -10.06 -8.92 -13.18
C LEU A 193 -8.65 -9.37 -12.81
N ALA A 194 -8.39 -10.68 -12.77
CA ALA A 194 -7.05 -11.21 -12.48
C ALA A 194 -6.06 -10.86 -13.60
N GLU A 195 -6.46 -11.02 -14.87
CA GLU A 195 -5.64 -10.63 -16.02
C GLU A 195 -5.42 -9.11 -16.04
N LYS A 196 -6.47 -8.31 -15.81
CA LYS A 196 -6.33 -6.85 -15.71
C LYS A 196 -5.37 -6.42 -14.60
N TRP A 197 -5.43 -7.06 -13.43
CA TRP A 197 -4.49 -6.78 -12.33
C TRP A 197 -3.05 -7.16 -12.70
N ASN A 198 -2.86 -8.29 -13.37
CA ASN A 198 -1.55 -8.71 -13.86
C ASN A 198 -1.03 -7.75 -14.92
N ASP A 199 -1.86 -7.34 -15.88
CA ASP A 199 -1.52 -6.37 -16.92
C ASP A 199 -1.22 -4.99 -16.34
N GLU A 200 -1.97 -4.53 -15.35
CA GLU A 200 -1.73 -3.25 -14.68
C GLU A 200 -0.42 -3.28 -13.90
N ASN A 201 -0.14 -4.37 -13.18
CA ASN A 201 1.13 -4.57 -12.50
C ASN A 201 2.29 -4.75 -13.47
N GLU A 202 2.10 -5.49 -14.56
CA GLU A 202 3.11 -5.68 -15.59
C GLU A 202 3.32 -4.39 -16.38
N LEU A 203 2.28 -3.59 -16.62
CA LEU A 203 2.39 -2.27 -17.25
C LEU A 203 2.98 -1.26 -16.29
N GLN A 204 2.72 -1.33 -14.99
CA GLN A 204 3.38 -0.51 -13.97
C GLN A 204 4.85 -0.91 -13.87
N TYR A 205 5.15 -2.21 -13.85
CA TYR A 205 6.51 -2.73 -13.88
C TYR A 205 7.21 -2.39 -15.20
N LYS A 206 6.53 -2.51 -16.35
CA LYS A 206 7.00 -2.11 -17.68
C LYS A 206 7.09 -0.60 -17.80
N LYS A 207 6.24 0.21 -17.17
CA LYS A 207 6.39 1.67 -17.09
C LYS A 207 7.59 2.01 -16.25
N VAL A 208 7.83 1.31 -15.14
CA VAL A 208 9.06 1.41 -14.37
C VAL A 208 10.26 0.99 -15.23
N LEU A 209 10.16 -0.11 -16.00
CA LEU A 209 11.21 -0.62 -16.88
C LEU A 209 11.42 0.22 -18.14
N VAL A 210 10.38 0.85 -18.70
CA VAL A 210 10.39 1.75 -19.86
C VAL A 210 10.85 3.13 -19.41
N GLN A 211 10.42 3.62 -18.26
CA GLN A 211 11.09 4.72 -17.56
C GLN A 211 12.54 4.36 -17.21
N GLN A 212 12.91 3.07 -17.17
CA GLN A 212 14.29 2.58 -17.05
C GLN A 212 14.94 2.20 -18.42
N ALA A 213 14.21 2.12 -19.55
CA ALA A 213 14.69 1.67 -20.88
C ALA A 213 14.65 2.79 -21.95
N ASP A 214 13.74 3.75 -21.84
CA ASP A 214 13.97 5.17 -22.12
C ASP A 214 15.01 5.76 -21.15
N LYS A 215 15.45 4.96 -20.16
CA LYS A 215 16.76 5.05 -19.51
C LYS A 215 17.87 4.08 -20.02
N ARG A 216 17.73 3.36 -21.15
CA ARG A 216 18.80 2.59 -21.86
C ARG A 216 19.11 2.91 -23.35
N SER A 217 18.28 3.61 -24.13
CA SER A 217 18.60 4.10 -25.51
C SER A 217 19.51 5.35 -25.67
N LYS A 218 19.99 5.97 -24.58
CA LYS A 218 20.94 7.09 -24.50
C LYS A 218 22.04 6.70 -23.50
N VAL A 219 22.97 5.85 -23.91
CA VAL A 219 23.93 5.21 -22.97
C VAL A 219 25.05 6.15 -22.54
N GLU A 220 25.36 7.20 -23.32
CA GLU A 220 26.38 8.20 -22.94
C GLU A 220 25.77 9.47 -22.30
N ASP A 221 24.55 9.86 -22.69
CA ASP A 221 23.81 11.05 -22.22
C ASP A 221 23.16 10.88 -20.81
N ARG A 222 23.23 9.68 -20.20
CA ARG A 222 22.47 9.32 -18.98
C ARG A 222 23.23 9.27 -17.67
N LYS A 223 24.55 9.15 -17.69
CA LYS A 223 25.33 9.34 -16.45
C LYS A 223 25.15 10.76 -15.93
N GLU A 224 25.06 11.74 -16.82
CA GLU A 224 24.95 13.16 -16.47
C GLU A 224 23.56 13.54 -15.92
N LYS A 225 22.46 12.97 -16.43
CA LYS A 225 21.09 13.36 -16.02
C LYS A 225 20.56 12.63 -14.77
N TYR A 226 20.98 11.39 -14.50
CA TYR A 226 20.68 10.72 -13.22
C TYR A 226 21.50 11.33 -12.07
N ASN A 227 22.75 11.74 -12.37
CA ASN A 227 23.51 12.62 -11.48
C ASN A 227 22.78 13.94 -11.29
N SER A 228 22.24 14.60 -12.33
CA SER A 228 21.60 15.92 -12.14
C SER A 228 20.41 15.91 -11.18
N LEU A 229 19.51 14.92 -11.23
CA LEU A 229 18.34 14.86 -10.33
C LEU A 229 18.70 14.41 -8.90
N ALA A 230 19.66 13.49 -8.77
CA ALA A 230 20.21 13.11 -7.47
C ALA A 230 20.99 14.27 -6.83
N VAL A 231 21.75 15.02 -7.64
CA VAL A 231 22.46 16.25 -7.25
C VAL A 231 21.47 17.36 -6.92
N GLU A 232 20.37 17.54 -7.65
CA GLU A 232 19.32 18.53 -7.32
C GLU A 232 18.60 18.20 -6.01
N THR A 233 18.29 16.92 -5.78
CA THR A 233 17.67 16.47 -4.52
C THR A 233 18.64 16.61 -3.34
N MET A 234 19.92 16.26 -3.55
CA MET A 234 20.98 16.45 -2.56
C MET A 234 21.21 17.92 -2.27
N ARG A 235 21.31 18.76 -3.31
CA ARG A 235 21.50 20.22 -3.19
C ARG A 235 20.33 20.85 -2.45
N SER A 236 19.09 20.45 -2.73
CA SER A 236 17.93 20.92 -1.96
C SER A 236 17.98 20.54 -0.48
N ILE A 237 18.54 19.37 -0.13
CA ILE A 237 18.73 18.97 1.28
C ILE A 237 19.87 19.78 1.91
N ILE A 238 20.98 19.97 1.19
CA ILE A 238 22.12 20.80 1.62
C ILE A 238 21.65 22.23 1.86
N ASP A 239 20.94 22.83 0.90
CA ASP A 239 20.44 24.20 0.96
C ASP A 239 19.55 24.40 2.19
N LYS A 240 18.66 23.45 2.52
CA LYS A 240 17.81 23.51 3.74
C LYS A 240 18.60 23.43 5.05
N ILE A 241 19.70 22.68 5.06
CA ILE A 241 20.59 22.61 6.22
C ILE A 241 21.45 23.88 6.31
N GLU A 242 21.90 24.40 5.16
CA GLU A 242 22.79 25.55 5.05
C GLU A 242 22.06 26.89 5.19
N GLU A 243 20.74 26.93 4.99
CA GLU A 243 19.85 28.03 5.43
C GLU A 243 20.05 28.35 6.92
N HIS A 244 20.48 27.37 7.70
CA HIS A 244 20.78 27.50 9.12
C HIS A 244 22.30 27.54 9.44
N GLY A 245 23.15 27.40 8.42
CA GLY A 245 24.62 27.56 8.49
C GLY A 245 25.37 26.47 9.24
N PHE A 246 24.89 25.22 9.20
CA PHE A 246 25.48 24.13 9.99
C PHE A 246 25.65 22.79 9.24
N LEU A 247 25.89 22.78 7.93
CA LEU A 247 26.02 21.55 7.15
C LEU A 247 27.08 20.56 7.69
N GLU A 248 28.30 21.02 7.93
CA GLU A 248 29.40 20.18 8.46
C GLU A 248 29.05 19.53 9.81
N GLU A 249 28.37 20.31 10.65
CA GLU A 249 27.91 19.87 11.96
C GLU A 249 26.79 18.83 11.85
N SER A 250 25.86 19.03 10.91
CA SER A 250 24.82 18.07 10.56
C SER A 250 25.39 16.77 10.01
N LEU A 251 26.41 16.83 9.16
CA LEU A 251 27.10 15.63 8.63
C LEU A 251 27.79 14.84 9.74
N ALA A 252 28.47 15.52 10.66
CA ALA A 252 29.08 14.89 11.83
C ALA A 252 28.03 14.20 12.72
N ILE A 253 26.88 14.82 12.95
CA ILE A 253 25.77 14.23 13.70
C ILE A 253 25.24 12.97 13.00
N LEU A 254 25.03 13.02 11.68
CA LEU A 254 24.55 11.88 10.90
C LEU A 254 25.57 10.72 10.89
N ALA A 255 26.87 11.03 10.85
CA ALA A 255 27.93 10.03 10.94
C ALA A 255 27.91 9.28 12.28
N VAL A 256 27.71 10.00 13.38
CA VAL A 256 27.56 9.40 14.72
C VAL A 256 26.34 8.48 14.81
N TYR A 257 25.22 8.84 14.18
CA TYR A 257 24.04 7.96 14.14
C TYR A 257 24.18 6.78 13.17
N LYS A 258 24.97 6.93 12.11
CA LYS A 258 25.30 5.82 11.21
C LYS A 258 26.13 4.76 11.92
N GLU A 259 27.11 5.17 12.72
CA GLU A 259 27.88 4.28 13.58
C GLU A 259 26.96 3.55 14.57
N ALA A 260 26.04 4.28 15.24
CA ALA A 260 25.05 3.68 16.15
C ALA A 260 24.16 2.62 15.49
N LYS A 261 23.71 2.88 14.25
CA LYS A 261 22.86 1.95 13.48
C LYS A 261 23.61 0.66 13.15
N GLY A 262 24.91 0.74 12.84
CA GLY A 262 25.77 -0.42 12.60
C GLY A 262 25.90 -1.34 13.81
N ASP A 263 25.84 -0.77 15.02
CA ASP A 263 25.92 -1.51 16.28
C ASP A 263 24.54 -1.91 16.85
N PHE A 264 23.45 -1.74 16.08
CA PHE A 264 22.05 -1.92 16.52
C PHE A 264 21.62 -1.07 17.72
N GLU A 265 22.34 0.01 18.02
CA GLU A 265 22.05 0.91 19.14
C GLU A 265 21.24 2.15 18.72
N SER A 266 20.64 2.82 19.72
CA SER A 266 20.07 4.17 19.57
C SER A 266 20.77 5.12 20.52
N PHE A 267 21.30 6.24 20.01
CA PHE A 267 21.98 7.19 20.86
C PHE A 267 21.04 8.30 21.33
N GLY A 268 21.06 8.54 22.65
CA GLY A 268 20.49 9.75 23.25
C GLY A 268 21.42 10.95 23.10
N ARG A 269 20.88 12.16 23.29
CA ARG A 269 21.60 13.44 23.11
C ARG A 269 22.94 13.52 23.87
N ALA A 270 23.01 12.96 25.08
CA ALA A 270 24.23 12.92 25.89
C ALA A 270 25.35 12.06 25.25
N LYS A 271 25.01 10.89 24.71
CA LYS A 271 25.97 9.97 24.05
C LYS A 271 26.44 10.54 22.71
N VAL A 272 25.53 11.16 21.95
CA VAL A 272 25.85 11.87 20.71
C VAL A 272 26.81 13.03 20.95
N LYS A 273 26.56 13.86 21.99
CA LYS A 273 27.49 14.93 22.38
C LYS A 273 28.89 14.45 22.72
N LEU A 274 29.00 13.31 23.40
CA LEU A 274 30.29 12.75 23.79
C LEU A 274 31.09 12.34 22.55
N LYS A 275 30.47 11.58 21.64
CA LYS A 275 31.11 11.18 20.37
C LYS A 275 31.48 12.36 19.48
N LEU A 276 30.64 13.40 19.44
CA LEU A 276 30.95 14.63 18.69
C LEU A 276 32.13 15.38 19.31
N ARG A 277 32.24 15.42 20.65
CA ARG A 277 33.38 16.00 21.34
C ARG A 277 34.68 15.25 21.04
N ASP A 278 34.64 13.93 20.98
CA ASP A 278 35.79 13.09 20.61
C ASP A 278 36.23 13.35 19.15
N ALA A 279 35.29 13.74 18.28
CA ALA A 279 35.54 14.23 16.93
C ALA A 279 35.92 15.74 16.85
N GLY A 280 36.14 16.41 17.98
CA GLY A 280 36.54 17.82 18.04
C GLY A 280 35.40 18.84 17.91
N ILE A 281 34.13 18.40 17.91
CA ILE A 281 32.95 19.25 17.72
C ILE A 281 32.17 19.35 19.04
N THR A 282 32.05 20.56 19.58
CA THR A 282 31.33 20.80 20.84
C THR A 282 30.04 21.57 20.63
N PHE A 283 28.91 21.00 21.07
CA PHE A 283 27.60 21.64 21.06
C PHE A 283 27.09 21.99 22.46
N SER A 284 26.41 23.14 22.58
CA SER A 284 25.45 23.39 23.65
C SER A 284 24.21 22.48 23.49
N ASP A 285 23.43 22.28 24.55
CA ASP A 285 22.22 21.43 24.47
C ASP A 285 21.21 21.99 23.47
N GLN A 286 21.11 23.31 23.40
CA GLN A 286 20.22 24.01 22.48
C GLN A 286 20.70 23.88 21.04
N GLN A 287 22.01 23.93 20.79
CA GLN A 287 22.58 23.75 19.45
C GLN A 287 22.31 22.34 18.90
N LEU A 288 22.57 21.30 19.69
CA LEU A 288 22.32 19.93 19.26
C LEU A 288 20.82 19.70 19.03
N ARG A 289 19.96 20.27 19.90
CA ARG A 289 18.51 20.15 19.75
C ARG A 289 18.00 20.77 18.45
N LEU A 290 18.42 22.00 18.15
CA LEU A 290 18.03 22.71 16.92
C LEU A 290 18.38 21.90 15.66
N ARG A 291 19.61 21.36 15.61
CA ARG A 291 20.09 20.54 14.50
C ARG A 291 19.27 19.25 14.35
N LEU A 292 18.96 18.57 15.46
CA LEU A 292 18.14 17.35 15.43
C LEU A 292 16.69 17.62 15.01
N GLU A 293 16.10 18.75 15.38
CA GLU A 293 14.76 19.14 14.96
C GLU A 293 14.71 19.37 13.44
N ILE A 294 15.69 20.10 12.90
CA ILE A 294 15.79 20.36 11.46
C ILE A 294 16.06 19.08 10.68
N LEU A 295 17.00 18.24 11.12
CA LEU A 295 17.28 16.93 10.52
C LEU A 295 16.06 16.00 10.53
N GLN A 296 15.20 16.10 11.55
CA GLN A 296 13.95 15.34 11.64
C GLN A 296 12.90 15.87 10.67
N GLU A 297 12.75 17.19 10.55
CA GLU A 297 11.81 17.84 9.62
C GLU A 297 12.09 17.46 8.16
N ILE A 298 13.37 17.46 7.76
CA ILE A 298 13.80 17.02 6.42
C ILE A 298 13.86 15.49 6.27
N GLY A 299 13.56 14.74 7.33
CA GLY A 299 13.41 13.29 7.33
C GLY A 299 14.73 12.49 7.32
N LEU A 300 15.86 13.08 7.72
CA LEU A 300 17.15 12.39 7.80
C LEU A 300 17.32 11.60 9.12
N VAL A 301 16.56 11.94 10.16
CA VAL A 301 16.54 11.20 11.44
C VAL A 301 15.11 11.02 11.95
N ASN A 302 14.89 9.97 12.74
CA ASN A 302 13.62 9.65 13.39
C ASN A 302 13.79 9.71 14.92
N ALA A 303 13.17 10.70 15.58
CA ALA A 303 13.17 10.81 17.03
C ALA A 303 11.97 10.07 17.64
N ARG A 304 12.21 9.21 18.65
CA ARG A 304 11.14 8.58 19.44
C ARG A 304 10.92 9.36 20.74
N GLN A 305 9.67 9.57 21.15
CA GLN A 305 9.39 10.16 22.47
C GLN A 305 9.82 9.19 23.60
N GLY A 306 10.56 9.69 24.58
CA GLY A 306 11.03 8.92 25.75
C GLY A 306 12.50 8.45 25.67
N ARG A 307 12.85 7.35 26.35
CA ARG A 307 14.23 6.82 26.48
C ARG A 307 14.79 6.14 25.21
N GLY A 308 14.02 6.11 24.12
CA GLY A 308 14.34 5.36 22.89
C GLY A 308 15.35 6.04 21.95
N GLY A 309 15.81 7.25 22.26
CA GLY A 309 16.81 7.97 21.46
C GLY A 309 16.35 8.37 20.05
N THR A 310 17.30 8.86 19.26
CA THR A 310 17.10 9.21 17.85
C THR A 310 17.84 8.20 16.98
N LYS A 311 17.27 7.82 15.83
CA LYS A 311 17.88 6.92 14.85
C LYS A 311 18.03 7.58 13.49
N LEU A 312 19.08 7.19 12.75
CA LEU A 312 19.24 7.55 11.35
C LEU A 312 18.14 6.90 10.50
N SER A 313 17.50 7.66 9.61
CA SER A 313 16.57 7.11 8.63
C SER A 313 17.30 6.56 7.41
N ASP A 314 16.63 5.77 6.57
CA ASP A 314 17.22 5.28 5.31
C ASP A 314 17.50 6.43 4.33
N LYS A 315 16.71 7.51 4.41
CA LYS A 315 16.96 8.77 3.71
C LYS A 315 18.24 9.46 4.20
N GLY A 316 18.47 9.48 5.53
CA GLY A 316 19.69 9.99 6.16
C GLY A 316 20.95 9.23 5.76
N GLU A 317 20.85 7.90 5.69
CA GLU A 317 21.95 7.04 5.28
C GLU A 317 22.33 7.21 3.81
N THR A 318 21.32 7.31 2.94
CA THR A 318 21.51 7.57 1.51
C THR A 318 22.18 8.93 1.29
N PHE A 319 21.70 9.98 1.98
CA PHE A 319 22.28 11.32 1.93
C PHE A 319 23.75 11.33 2.36
N LEU A 320 24.08 10.72 3.50
CA LEU A 320 25.46 10.70 4.02
C LEU A 320 26.41 9.90 3.11
N LYS A 321 25.95 8.78 2.54
CA LYS A 321 26.74 7.99 1.59
C LYS A 321 27.05 8.79 0.33
N GLN A 322 26.03 9.42 -0.26
CA GLN A 322 26.20 10.18 -1.49
C GLN A 322 27.03 11.46 -1.27
N HIS A 323 26.90 12.13 -0.11
CA HIS A 323 27.72 13.30 0.23
C HIS A 323 29.22 12.93 0.32
N ASN A 324 29.55 11.81 0.98
CA ASN A 324 30.94 11.35 1.09
C ASN A 324 31.54 10.91 -0.25
N GLU A 325 30.73 10.34 -1.15
CA GLU A 325 31.15 9.98 -2.51
C GLU A 325 31.45 11.23 -3.36
N VAL A 326 30.75 12.35 -3.15
CA VAL A 326 31.03 13.63 -3.83
C VAL A 326 32.29 14.30 -3.26
N ALA A 327 32.41 14.39 -1.93
CA ALA A 327 33.58 14.99 -1.28
C ALA A 327 34.90 14.24 -1.56
N SER A 328 34.85 12.92 -1.80
CA SER A 328 36.03 12.11 -2.15
C SER A 328 36.48 12.28 -3.61
N ASN A 329 35.67 12.88 -4.46
CA ASN A 329 35.97 13.15 -5.88
C ASN A 329 36.45 14.60 -6.12
N GLU A 330 36.49 15.44 -5.10
CA GLU A 330 36.93 16.85 -5.16
C GLU A 330 38.36 17.09 -4.61
N PHE A 331 39.11 16.03 -4.26
CA PHE A 331 40.51 16.10 -3.78
C PHE A 331 41.50 15.31 -4.64
#